data_AF-C5Z725-F1
#
_entry.id   AF-C5Z725-F1
#
_cell.length_a   1.000
_cell.length_b   1.000
_cell.length_c   1.000
_cell.angle_alpha   90.00
_cell.angle_beta   90.00
_cell.angle_gamma   90.00
#
_symmetry.space_group_name_H-M   'P 1'
#
loop_
_entity.id
_entity.type
_entity.pdbx_description
1 polymer ?
#
loop_
_entity_poly.entity_id
_entity_poly.type
_entity_poly.pdbx_seq_one_letter_code
_entity_poly.pdbx_strand_id
1 'polypeptide(L)'
;MALVPIKQLDSPCGYLRWKESVLLRVHTLGVARVLFEDRPSGNGDDAAAAKKWARDDAVCRGHILATLSDRLLPDYHRFATAADLWRALARTYHVDTPRVWRDKFDAFEFEEGAGGAVLLEQIAHAEALGVAARLPEGFVAYELCGRLPEVVSDAVVMRSGPDSEMTMSLVWDVARRVVASGTGPERLWRTTTVMAEADEAEGCCSDGPKPEQSTGRRNRGEPGHVAKNSRRRV
;
A
#
# COMPACT_ATOMS: atom_id res chain seq x y z
N MET A 1 17.16 3.52 -34.71
CA MET A 1 16.10 3.18 -33.73
C MET A 1 15.83 4.41 -32.88
N ALA A 2 14.59 4.89 -32.82
CA ALA A 2 14.25 6.00 -31.92
C ALA A 2 14.21 5.47 -30.48
N LEU A 3 14.94 6.12 -29.57
CA LEU A 3 14.89 5.78 -28.15
C LEU A 3 13.60 6.36 -27.57
N VAL A 4 12.86 5.53 -26.83
CA VAL A 4 11.64 5.96 -26.12
C VAL A 4 11.99 7.12 -25.19
N PRO A 5 11.19 8.21 -25.15
CA PRO A 5 11.43 9.32 -24.24
C PRO A 5 11.35 8.85 -22.79
N ILE A 6 12.34 9.23 -21.99
CA ILE A 6 12.37 8.94 -20.56
C ILE A 6 11.82 10.16 -19.84
N LYS A 7 10.81 9.95 -18.99
CA LYS A 7 10.31 11.00 -18.09
C LYS A 7 11.46 11.46 -17.20
N GLN A 8 11.69 12.77 -17.10
CA GLN A 8 12.77 13.31 -16.29
C GLN A 8 12.62 12.91 -14.81
N LEU A 9 13.76 12.66 -14.16
CA LEU A 9 13.81 12.53 -12.72
C LEU A 9 13.66 13.90 -12.09
N ASP A 10 12.57 14.10 -11.34
CA ASP A 10 12.32 15.33 -10.59
C ASP A 10 11.90 15.08 -9.13
N SER A 11 11.45 13.87 -8.79
CA SER A 11 11.04 13.53 -7.43
C SER A 11 11.32 12.06 -7.08
N PRO A 12 11.39 11.73 -5.78
CA PRO A 12 11.64 10.36 -5.31
C PRO A 12 10.63 9.33 -5.85
N CYS A 13 9.35 9.71 -5.98
CA CYS A 13 8.28 8.82 -6.44
C CYS A 13 8.52 8.28 -7.86
N GLY A 14 9.23 9.04 -8.71
CA GLY A 14 9.52 8.65 -10.09
C GLY A 14 10.81 7.84 -10.23
N TYR A 15 11.61 7.70 -9.18
CA TYR A 15 12.98 7.20 -9.27
C TYR A 15 13.07 5.76 -9.77
N LEU A 16 12.23 4.84 -9.30
CA LEU A 16 12.30 3.43 -9.74
C LEU A 16 12.02 3.29 -11.25
N ARG A 17 10.91 3.86 -11.72
CA ARG A 17 10.55 3.86 -13.14
C ARG A 17 11.63 4.56 -13.98
N TRP A 18 12.15 5.69 -13.51
CA TRP A 18 13.24 6.40 -14.17
C TRP A 18 14.50 5.54 -14.27
N LYS A 19 14.92 4.91 -13.16
CA LYS A 19 16.10 4.06 -13.05
C LYS A 19 16.03 2.91 -14.05
N GLU A 20 14.90 2.20 -14.10
CA GLU A 20 14.67 1.09 -15.05
C GLU A 20 14.72 1.57 -16.50
N SER A 21 14.08 2.72 -16.79
CA SER A 21 14.08 3.29 -18.15
C SER A 21 15.48 3.70 -18.61
N VAL A 22 16.28 4.29 -17.72
CA VAL A 22 17.66 4.67 -18.01
C VAL A 22 18.53 3.43 -18.19
N LEU A 23 18.41 2.43 -17.32
CA LEU A 23 19.13 1.16 -17.45
C LEU A 23 18.85 0.50 -18.79
N LEU A 24 17.57 0.36 -19.16
CA LEU A 24 17.17 -0.20 -20.45
C LEU A 24 17.83 0.54 -21.62
N ARG A 25 17.86 1.89 -21.56
CA ARG A 25 18.50 2.72 -22.57
C ARG A 25 20.01 2.49 -22.66
N VAL A 26 20.73 2.49 -21.54
CA VAL A 26 22.19 2.31 -21.56
C VAL A 26 22.60 0.88 -21.92
N HIS A 27 21.74 -0.11 -21.64
CA HIS A 27 21.90 -1.48 -22.14
C HIS A 27 21.71 -1.55 -23.66
N THR A 28 20.65 -0.93 -24.19
CA THR A 28 20.39 -0.85 -25.64
C THR A 28 21.55 -0.19 -26.38
N LEU A 29 22.24 0.77 -25.75
CA LEU A 29 23.42 1.44 -26.30
C LEU A 29 24.73 0.66 -26.12
N GLY A 30 24.72 -0.45 -25.37
CA GLY A 30 25.91 -1.25 -25.09
C GLY A 30 26.93 -0.60 -24.15
N VAL A 31 26.53 0.42 -23.38
CA VAL A 31 27.43 1.17 -22.48
C VAL A 31 27.19 0.90 -21.00
N ALA A 32 26.17 0.11 -20.64
CA ALA A 32 25.77 -0.14 -19.23
C ALA A 32 26.91 -0.64 -18.32
N ARG A 33 27.88 -1.38 -18.87
CA ARG A 33 29.04 -1.93 -18.13
C ARG A 33 29.79 -0.88 -17.31
N VAL A 34 29.89 0.35 -17.81
CA VAL A 34 30.64 1.44 -17.15
C VAL A 34 30.01 1.91 -15.83
N LEU A 35 28.77 1.49 -15.54
CA LEU A 35 28.11 1.78 -14.27
C LEU A 35 28.53 0.81 -13.14
N PHE A 36 29.01 -0.38 -13.51
CA PHE A 36 29.16 -1.50 -12.57
C PHE A 36 30.57 -2.09 -12.54
N GLU A 37 31.28 -2.06 -13.65
CA GLU A 37 32.64 -2.58 -13.78
C GLU A 37 33.69 -1.47 -13.54
N ASP A 38 34.90 -1.88 -13.19
CA ASP A 38 36.04 -0.98 -13.06
C ASP A 38 36.69 -0.70 -14.42
N ARG A 39 37.31 0.48 -14.53
CA ARG A 39 38.04 0.88 -15.73
C ARG A 39 39.21 -0.09 -15.98
N PRO A 40 39.40 -0.62 -17.19
CA PRO A 40 40.55 -1.46 -17.51
C PRO A 40 41.86 -0.68 -17.32
N SER A 41 42.90 -1.37 -16.84
CA SER A 41 44.23 -0.79 -16.65
C SER A 41 44.78 -0.28 -17.98
N GLY A 42 45.14 1.00 -18.06
CA GLY A 42 45.59 1.63 -19.32
C GLY A 42 47.01 1.25 -19.78
N ASN A 43 47.49 0.05 -19.44
CA ASN A 43 48.88 -0.35 -19.63
C ASN A 43 49.00 -1.26 -20.87
N GLY A 44 49.98 -1.00 -21.75
CA GLY A 44 50.25 -1.86 -22.91
C GLY A 44 49.09 -1.93 -23.92
N ASP A 45 48.72 -3.14 -24.32
CA ASP A 45 47.67 -3.43 -25.32
C ASP A 45 46.26 -2.94 -24.92
N ASP A 46 46.05 -2.58 -23.66
CA ASP A 46 44.76 -2.10 -23.14
C ASP A 46 44.49 -0.61 -23.39
N ALA A 47 45.41 0.13 -24.02
CA ALA A 47 45.20 1.55 -24.32
C ALA A 47 43.95 1.80 -25.19
N ALA A 48 43.65 0.89 -26.13
CA ALA A 48 42.43 0.96 -26.94
C ALA A 48 41.17 0.67 -26.12
N ALA A 49 41.23 -0.31 -25.21
CA ALA A 49 40.15 -0.64 -24.29
C ALA A 49 39.86 0.51 -23.32
N ALA A 50 40.88 1.17 -22.80
CA ALA A 50 40.77 2.34 -21.92
C ALA A 50 40.16 3.56 -22.63
N LYS A 51 40.49 3.78 -23.91
CA LYS A 51 39.86 4.83 -24.75
C LYS A 51 38.39 4.51 -25.03
N LYS A 52 38.07 3.26 -25.38
CA LYS A 52 36.68 2.81 -25.56
C LYS A 52 35.88 2.97 -24.27
N TRP A 53 36.46 2.59 -23.13
CA TRP A 53 35.84 2.80 -21.82
C TRP A 53 35.52 4.27 -21.56
N ALA A 54 36.48 5.17 -21.77
CA ALA A 54 36.27 6.60 -21.56
C ALA A 54 35.14 7.16 -22.43
N ARG A 55 35.03 6.68 -23.67
CA ARG A 55 33.93 7.03 -24.57
C ARG A 55 32.59 6.48 -24.06
N ASP A 56 32.53 5.20 -23.70
CA ASP A 56 31.32 4.55 -23.19
C ASP A 56 30.85 5.24 -21.89
N ASP A 57 31.77 5.61 -21.00
CA ASP A 57 31.50 6.33 -19.76
C ASP A 57 30.94 7.73 -20.03
N ALA A 58 31.57 8.51 -20.93
CA ALA A 58 31.08 9.84 -21.31
C ALA A 58 29.67 9.78 -21.93
N VAL A 59 29.42 8.79 -22.80
CA VAL A 59 28.10 8.56 -23.41
C VAL A 59 27.07 8.19 -22.34
N CYS A 60 27.39 7.22 -21.48
CA CYS A 60 26.51 6.78 -20.41
C CYS A 60 26.15 7.93 -19.46
N ARG A 61 27.16 8.69 -19.02
CA ARG A 61 26.99 9.88 -18.17
C ARG A 61 26.10 10.93 -18.83
N GLY A 62 26.33 11.23 -20.10
CA GLY A 62 25.53 12.18 -20.86
C GLY A 62 24.06 11.77 -20.95
N HIS A 63 23.78 10.48 -21.18
CA HIS A 63 22.41 9.96 -21.19
C HIS A 63 21.72 10.05 -19.83
N ILE A 64 22.43 9.81 -18.73
CA ILE A 64 21.87 9.96 -17.39
C ILE A 64 21.53 11.44 -17.15
N LEU A 65 22.48 12.35 -17.37
CA LEU A 65 22.30 13.79 -17.15
C LEU A 65 21.15 14.37 -17.98
N ALA A 66 21.00 13.94 -19.25
CA ALA A 66 19.91 14.38 -20.12
C ALA A 66 18.50 13.95 -19.65
N THR A 67 18.41 13.06 -18.66
CA THR A 67 17.15 12.61 -18.07
C THR A 67 16.89 13.19 -16.67
N LEU A 68 17.77 14.07 -16.19
CA LEU A 68 17.53 14.81 -14.95
C LEU A 68 16.71 16.07 -15.25
N SER A 69 15.92 16.53 -14.28
CA SER A 69 15.28 17.84 -14.38
C SER A 69 16.31 18.97 -14.23
N ASP A 70 15.97 20.16 -14.72
CA ASP A 70 16.84 21.35 -14.63
C ASP A 70 17.20 21.70 -13.19
N ARG A 71 16.34 21.34 -12.23
CA ARG A 71 16.62 21.50 -10.79
C ARG A 71 17.77 20.61 -10.32
N LEU A 72 17.87 19.38 -10.84
CA LEU A 72 18.87 18.40 -10.40
C LEU A 72 20.19 18.52 -11.16
N LEU A 73 20.17 19.04 -12.40
CA LEU A 73 21.35 19.09 -13.25
C LEU A 73 22.56 19.77 -12.57
N PRO A 74 22.43 20.94 -11.89
CA PRO A 74 23.55 21.60 -11.22
C PRO A 74 24.19 20.75 -10.12
N ASP A 75 23.41 19.95 -9.39
CA ASP A 75 23.92 19.15 -8.26
C ASP A 75 24.68 17.90 -8.72
N TYR A 76 24.27 17.35 -9.87
CA TYR A 76 24.74 16.04 -10.35
C TYR A 76 25.72 16.13 -11.53
N HIS A 77 25.80 17.24 -12.26
CA HIS A 77 26.75 17.37 -13.38
C HIS A 77 28.23 17.27 -12.93
N ARG A 78 28.52 17.57 -11.65
CA ARG A 78 29.87 17.57 -11.05
C ARG A 78 30.54 16.19 -11.01
N PHE A 79 29.77 15.11 -11.11
CA PHE A 79 30.34 13.75 -11.06
C PHE A 79 31.10 13.45 -12.35
N ALA A 80 32.38 13.09 -12.20
CA ALA A 80 33.29 12.88 -13.32
C ALA A 80 32.97 11.63 -14.13
N THR A 81 32.47 10.57 -13.47
CA THR A 81 32.16 9.27 -14.08
C THR A 81 30.67 8.99 -14.06
N ALA A 82 30.20 8.15 -15.00
CA ALA A 82 28.81 7.68 -15.01
C ALA A 82 28.50 6.86 -13.75
N ALA A 83 29.45 6.05 -13.29
CA ALA A 83 29.31 5.23 -12.09
C ALA A 83 29.10 6.07 -10.82
N ASP A 84 29.90 7.13 -10.63
CA ASP A 84 29.78 7.99 -9.44
C ASP A 84 28.48 8.78 -9.44
N LEU A 85 28.09 9.28 -10.61
CA LEU A 85 26.78 9.91 -10.83
C LEU A 85 25.64 8.95 -10.46
N TRP A 86 25.68 7.72 -10.99
CA TRP A 86 24.67 6.70 -10.76
C TRP A 86 24.56 6.31 -9.27
N ARG A 87 25.70 6.10 -8.61
CA ARG A 87 25.75 5.81 -7.17
C ARG A 87 25.24 6.98 -6.34
N ALA A 88 25.53 8.23 -6.73
CA ALA A 88 25.03 9.40 -6.02
C ALA A 88 23.50 9.51 -6.09
N LEU A 89 22.92 9.33 -7.29
CA LEU A 89 21.48 9.31 -7.48
C LEU A 89 20.83 8.18 -6.66
N ALA A 90 21.45 6.99 -6.65
CA ALA A 90 20.98 5.89 -5.83
C ALA A 90 21.03 6.21 -4.33
N ARG A 91 22.09 6.83 -3.82
CA ARG A 91 22.16 7.21 -2.40
C ARG A 91 21.03 8.16 -1.99
N THR A 92 20.66 9.11 -2.84
CA THR A 92 19.59 10.07 -2.55
C THR A 92 18.21 9.43 -2.69
N TYR A 93 17.92 8.76 -3.81
CA TYR A 93 16.55 8.39 -4.11
C TYR A 93 16.20 6.93 -3.78
N HIS A 94 17.19 6.04 -3.70
CA HIS A 94 16.94 4.64 -3.34
C HIS A 94 16.65 4.47 -1.84
N VAL A 95 17.17 5.37 -0.99
CA VAL A 95 17.01 5.32 0.48
C VAL A 95 15.70 5.94 0.96
N ASP A 96 15.20 6.98 0.29
CA ASP A 96 13.93 7.65 0.64
C ASP A 96 12.68 6.98 0.05
N THR A 97 12.88 5.93 -0.76
CA THR A 97 11.81 5.15 -1.37
C THR A 97 10.89 4.52 -0.30
N PRO A 98 11.39 3.77 0.71
CA PRO A 98 10.50 3.01 1.60
C PRO A 98 9.62 3.88 2.49
N ARG A 99 10.12 5.03 2.97
CA ARG A 99 9.33 5.92 3.83
C ARG A 99 8.20 6.60 3.06
N VAL A 100 8.48 7.12 1.87
CA VAL A 100 7.44 7.73 1.02
C VAL A 100 6.37 6.71 0.61
N TRP A 101 6.76 5.47 0.33
CA TRP A 101 5.79 4.41 0.05
C TRP A 101 5.02 3.96 1.29
N ARG A 102 5.65 3.98 2.47
CA ARG A 102 4.94 3.76 3.73
C ARG A 102 3.88 4.82 3.95
N ASP A 103 4.21 6.12 3.81
CA ASP A 103 3.24 7.20 3.97
C ASP A 103 2.06 7.04 2.99
N LYS A 104 2.32 6.59 1.75
CA LYS A 104 1.26 6.28 0.77
C LYS A 104 0.45 5.03 1.12
N PHE A 105 1.10 4.00 1.65
CA PHE A 105 0.43 2.79 2.12
C PHE A 105 -0.49 3.14 3.30
N ASP A 106 -0.01 3.93 4.25
CA ASP A 106 -0.77 4.36 5.43
C ASP A 106 -1.96 5.26 5.04
N ALA A 107 -1.79 6.10 4.01
CA ALA A 107 -2.86 6.96 3.49
C ALA A 107 -3.78 6.27 2.47
N PHE A 108 -3.54 5.01 2.10
CA PHE A 108 -4.36 4.30 1.12
C PHE A 108 -5.69 3.86 1.74
N GLU A 109 -6.77 4.23 1.07
CA GLU A 109 -8.15 3.85 1.39
C GLU A 109 -8.81 3.24 0.15
N PHE A 110 -9.68 2.26 0.36
CA PHE A 110 -10.46 1.68 -0.72
C PHE A 110 -11.61 2.61 -1.13
N GLU A 111 -11.93 2.65 -2.41
CA GLU A 111 -13.09 3.38 -2.90
C GLU A 111 -14.38 2.61 -2.59
N GLU A 112 -15.21 3.16 -1.70
CA GLU A 112 -16.52 2.59 -1.40
C GLU A 112 -17.42 2.56 -2.65
N GLY A 113 -18.20 1.50 -2.81
CA GLY A 113 -19.07 1.30 -3.97
C GLY A 113 -18.34 0.77 -5.22
N ALA A 114 -17.03 0.55 -5.16
CA ALA A 114 -16.28 -0.12 -6.21
C ALA A 114 -16.80 -1.54 -6.46
N GLY A 115 -16.94 -1.91 -7.74
CA GLY A 115 -17.29 -3.28 -8.15
C GLY A 115 -16.14 -4.27 -7.89
N GLY A 116 -16.44 -5.56 -7.91
CA GLY A 116 -15.47 -6.61 -7.55
C GLY A 116 -14.16 -6.61 -8.36
N ALA A 117 -14.17 -6.22 -9.64
CA ALA A 117 -12.96 -6.11 -10.44
C ALA A 117 -12.05 -4.95 -9.95
N VAL A 118 -12.65 -3.80 -9.63
CA VAL A 118 -11.94 -2.62 -9.11
C VAL A 118 -11.38 -2.91 -7.71
N LEU A 119 -12.10 -3.68 -6.88
CA LEU A 119 -11.57 -4.15 -5.60
C LEU A 119 -10.26 -4.95 -5.77
N LEU A 120 -10.19 -5.87 -6.73
CA LEU A 120 -8.97 -6.65 -6.96
C LEU A 120 -7.80 -5.77 -7.43
N GLU A 121 -8.08 -4.77 -8.27
CA GLU A 121 -7.07 -3.77 -8.69
C GLU A 121 -6.57 -2.94 -7.50
N GLN A 122 -7.47 -2.55 -6.59
CA GLN A 122 -7.14 -1.84 -5.36
C GLN A 122 -6.30 -2.69 -4.40
N ILE A 123 -6.62 -3.98 -4.25
CA ILE A 123 -5.80 -4.92 -3.46
C ILE A 123 -4.39 -5.02 -4.06
N ALA A 124 -4.28 -5.20 -5.39
CA ALA A 124 -2.98 -5.23 -6.06
C ALA A 124 -2.18 -3.93 -5.87
N HIS A 125 -2.86 -2.79 -5.94
CA HIS A 125 -2.22 -1.50 -5.70
C HIS A 125 -1.69 -1.38 -4.28
N ALA A 126 -2.50 -1.73 -3.29
CA ALA A 126 -2.15 -1.61 -1.88
C ALA A 126 -1.04 -2.59 -1.46
N GLU A 127 -1.06 -3.82 -1.98
CA GLU A 127 0.04 -4.78 -1.83
C GLU A 127 1.34 -4.24 -2.44
N ALA A 128 1.28 -3.65 -3.64
CA ALA A 128 2.44 -3.06 -4.30
C ALA A 128 3.03 -1.88 -3.50
N LEU A 129 2.18 -1.07 -2.86
CA LEU A 129 2.62 -0.02 -1.93
C LEU A 129 3.37 -0.63 -0.73
N GLY A 130 2.85 -1.72 -0.15
CA GLY A 130 3.49 -2.43 0.96
C GLY A 130 4.86 -3.03 0.59
N VAL A 131 4.96 -3.65 -0.59
CA VAL A 131 6.22 -4.17 -1.14
C VAL A 131 7.23 -3.04 -1.37
N ALA A 132 6.79 -1.93 -1.97
CA ALA A 132 7.63 -0.76 -2.21
C ALA A 132 8.11 -0.09 -0.91
N ALA A 133 7.29 -0.17 0.15
CA ALA A 133 7.61 0.25 1.52
C ALA A 133 8.49 -0.75 2.30
N ARG A 134 8.78 -1.93 1.72
CA ARG A 134 9.51 -3.04 2.35
C ARG A 134 8.87 -3.54 3.66
N LEU A 135 7.55 -3.57 3.69
CA LEU A 135 6.80 -4.10 4.83
C LEU A 135 6.81 -5.64 4.81
N PRO A 136 6.81 -6.31 5.99
CA PRO A 136 6.57 -7.76 6.05
C PRO A 136 5.22 -8.12 5.44
N GLU A 137 5.13 -9.21 4.69
CA GLU A 137 3.89 -9.63 4.01
C GLU A 137 2.72 -9.75 4.99
N GLY A 138 2.93 -10.38 6.15
CA GLY A 138 1.87 -10.54 7.15
C GLY A 138 1.40 -9.22 7.76
N PHE A 139 2.28 -8.23 7.85
CA PHE A 139 1.91 -6.87 8.28
C PHE A 139 1.01 -6.21 7.23
N VAL A 140 1.37 -6.32 5.94
CA VAL A 140 0.56 -5.80 4.83
C VAL A 140 -0.82 -6.46 4.81
N ALA A 141 -0.86 -7.79 4.95
CA ALA A 141 -2.11 -8.54 4.96
C ALA A 141 -3.02 -8.15 6.13
N TYR A 142 -2.46 -8.00 7.34
CA TYR A 142 -3.19 -7.56 8.52
C TYR A 142 -3.77 -6.15 8.36
N GLU A 143 -2.94 -5.18 7.97
CA GLU A 143 -3.36 -3.80 7.76
C GLU A 143 -4.43 -3.67 6.66
N LEU A 144 -4.26 -4.39 5.54
CA LEU A 144 -5.25 -4.41 4.48
C LEU A 144 -6.56 -5.04 4.93
N CYS A 145 -6.51 -6.11 5.72
CA CYS A 145 -7.71 -6.75 6.24
C CYS A 145 -8.56 -5.77 7.08
N GLY A 146 -7.93 -4.85 7.81
CA GLY A 146 -8.64 -3.79 8.55
C GLY A 146 -9.29 -2.72 7.68
N ARG A 147 -8.95 -2.65 6.38
CA ARG A 147 -9.44 -1.62 5.44
C ARG A 147 -10.30 -2.20 4.32
N LEU A 148 -10.36 -3.53 4.19
CA LEU A 148 -11.19 -4.24 3.22
C LEU A 148 -12.69 -4.09 3.54
N PRO A 149 -13.57 -4.27 2.54
CA PRO A 149 -15.01 -4.37 2.79
C PRO A 149 -15.31 -5.47 3.83
N GLU A 150 -16.26 -5.22 4.75
CA GLU A 150 -16.59 -6.11 5.88
C GLU A 150 -16.76 -7.57 5.47
N VAL A 151 -17.50 -7.82 4.38
CA VAL A 151 -17.75 -9.18 3.86
C VAL A 151 -16.46 -9.93 3.53
N VAL A 152 -15.44 -9.20 3.04
CA VAL A 152 -14.14 -9.78 2.69
C VAL A 152 -13.28 -9.92 3.94
N SER A 153 -13.21 -8.89 4.78
CA SER A 153 -12.38 -8.91 6.00
C SER A 153 -12.86 -9.99 6.98
N ASP A 154 -14.16 -10.10 7.24
CA ASP A 154 -14.74 -11.15 8.09
C ASP A 154 -14.42 -12.55 7.56
N ALA A 155 -14.54 -12.74 6.24
CA ALA A 155 -14.23 -14.02 5.62
C ALA A 155 -12.72 -14.35 5.67
N VAL A 156 -11.84 -13.35 5.66
CA VAL A 156 -10.40 -13.53 5.90
C VAL A 156 -10.15 -13.91 7.35
N VAL A 157 -10.69 -13.16 8.32
CA VAL A 157 -10.54 -13.42 9.76
C VAL A 157 -11.03 -14.82 10.14
N MET A 158 -12.19 -15.22 9.65
CA MET A 158 -12.75 -16.55 9.90
C MET A 158 -11.89 -17.69 9.35
N ARG A 159 -11.08 -17.44 8.31
CA ARG A 159 -10.19 -18.45 7.71
C ARG A 159 -8.77 -18.44 8.25
N SER A 160 -8.30 -17.30 8.78
CA SER A 160 -6.96 -17.20 9.37
C SER A 160 -6.81 -18.03 10.65
N GLY A 161 -7.90 -18.38 11.35
CA GLY A 161 -7.83 -19.10 12.62
C GLY A 161 -7.09 -18.32 13.73
N PRO A 162 -7.05 -18.83 14.97
CA PRO A 162 -6.47 -18.10 16.11
C PRO A 162 -4.94 -18.07 16.12
N ASP A 163 -4.28 -19.07 15.49
CA ASP A 163 -2.82 -19.26 15.55
C ASP A 163 -2.12 -19.11 14.19
N SER A 164 -2.85 -18.81 13.10
CA SER A 164 -2.26 -18.73 11.77
C SER A 164 -2.03 -17.28 11.34
N GLU A 165 -0.80 -17.02 10.89
CA GLU A 165 -0.40 -15.71 10.37
C GLU A 165 -1.23 -15.37 9.12
N MET A 166 -1.78 -14.15 9.11
CA MET A 166 -2.50 -13.65 7.95
C MET A 166 -1.49 -13.40 6.82
N THR A 167 -1.75 -13.94 5.64
CA THR A 167 -0.89 -13.78 4.46
C THR A 167 -1.65 -13.10 3.33
N MET A 168 -0.92 -12.50 2.38
CA MET A 168 -1.56 -11.91 1.21
C MET A 168 -2.23 -13.00 0.36
N SER A 169 -1.68 -14.22 0.34
CA SER A 169 -2.30 -15.35 -0.36
C SER A 169 -3.73 -15.63 0.11
N LEU A 170 -3.98 -15.57 1.42
CA LEU A 170 -5.30 -15.77 2.00
C LEU A 170 -6.26 -14.61 1.65
N VAL A 171 -5.79 -13.36 1.76
CA VAL A 171 -6.56 -12.17 1.38
C VAL A 171 -7.01 -12.27 -0.07
N TRP A 172 -6.09 -12.60 -0.97
CA TRP A 172 -6.35 -12.79 -2.38
C TRP A 172 -7.33 -13.92 -2.67
N ASP A 173 -7.20 -15.06 -1.99
CA ASP A 173 -8.09 -16.20 -2.16
C ASP A 173 -9.51 -15.89 -1.74
N VAL A 174 -9.70 -15.17 -0.63
CA VAL A 174 -11.02 -14.75 -0.16
C VAL A 174 -11.61 -13.69 -1.10
N ALA A 175 -10.85 -12.65 -1.44
CA ALA A 175 -11.30 -11.61 -2.34
C ALA A 175 -11.77 -12.16 -3.69
N ARG A 176 -10.98 -13.06 -4.31
CA ARG A 176 -11.37 -13.72 -5.57
C ARG A 176 -12.65 -14.54 -5.44
N ARG A 177 -12.86 -15.23 -4.32
CA ARG A 177 -14.11 -16.00 -4.07
C ARG A 177 -15.32 -15.09 -3.94
N VAL A 178 -15.21 -13.99 -3.19
CA VAL A 178 -16.30 -13.02 -2.98
C VAL A 178 -16.66 -12.28 -4.27
N VAL A 179 -15.66 -11.99 -5.11
CA VAL A 179 -15.89 -11.40 -6.43
C VAL A 179 -16.53 -12.42 -7.38
N ALA A 180 -16.04 -13.66 -7.39
CA ALA A 180 -16.60 -14.73 -8.22
C ALA A 180 -18.03 -15.13 -7.84
N SER A 181 -18.46 -14.92 -6.59
CA SER A 181 -19.85 -15.16 -6.17
C SER A 181 -20.84 -14.12 -6.70
N GLY A 182 -20.38 -13.13 -7.48
CA GLY A 182 -21.26 -12.11 -8.07
C GLY A 182 -21.80 -11.10 -7.06
N THR A 183 -21.07 -10.88 -5.95
CA THR A 183 -21.44 -9.91 -4.93
C THR A 183 -21.45 -8.52 -5.55
N GLY A 184 -22.64 -7.95 -5.74
CA GLY A 184 -22.79 -6.58 -6.24
C GLY A 184 -22.16 -5.56 -5.29
N PRO A 185 -21.76 -4.37 -5.79
CA PRO A 185 -21.04 -3.36 -4.99
C PRO A 185 -21.81 -2.98 -3.72
N GLU A 186 -23.14 -2.87 -3.79
CA GLU A 186 -23.97 -2.55 -2.61
C GLU A 186 -23.98 -3.62 -1.51
N ARG A 187 -23.74 -4.89 -1.85
CA ARG A 187 -23.62 -5.97 -0.85
C ARG A 187 -22.20 -6.11 -0.35
N LEU A 188 -21.23 -5.82 -1.22
CA LEU A 188 -19.81 -5.89 -0.91
C LEU A 188 -19.42 -4.84 0.14
N TRP A 189 -20.01 -3.65 0.06
CA TRP A 189 -19.73 -2.52 0.95
C TRP A 189 -20.82 -2.27 2.02
N ARG A 190 -21.77 -3.20 2.21
CA ARG A 190 -22.83 -3.01 3.21
C ARG A 190 -22.27 -3.23 4.62
N THR A 191 -22.36 -2.22 5.46
CA THR A 191 -22.07 -2.33 6.89
C THR A 191 -23.17 -3.16 7.57
N THR A 192 -22.78 -4.16 8.37
CA THR A 192 -23.70 -5.10 9.02
C THR A 192 -24.63 -4.43 10.06
N THR A 193 -24.33 -3.19 10.47
CA THR A 193 -25.10 -2.41 11.45
C THR A 193 -26.52 -2.01 11.00
N VAL A 194 -26.83 -2.00 9.70
CA VAL A 194 -28.17 -1.56 9.23
C VAL A 194 -29.25 -2.63 9.40
N MET A 195 -28.90 -3.87 9.74
CA MET A 195 -29.90 -4.91 10.06
C MET A 195 -30.51 -4.78 11.46
N ALA A 196 -29.96 -3.93 12.34
CA ALA A 196 -30.49 -3.75 13.70
C ALA A 196 -31.62 -2.71 13.79
N GLU A 197 -31.86 -1.89 12.77
CA GLU A 197 -32.89 -0.82 12.81
C GLU A 197 -34.10 -1.07 11.91
N ALA A 198 -34.18 -2.21 11.21
CA ALA A 198 -35.27 -2.50 10.27
C ALA A 198 -36.40 -3.40 10.83
N ASP A 199 -36.29 -3.90 12.06
CA ASP A 199 -37.27 -4.85 12.65
C ASP A 199 -38.28 -4.22 13.64
N GLU A 200 -38.33 -2.89 13.78
CA GLU A 200 -39.27 -2.21 14.69
C GLU A 200 -40.24 -1.26 13.94
N ALA A 201 -40.71 -1.67 12.76
CA ALA A 201 -41.71 -0.90 12.01
C ALA A 201 -42.69 -1.75 11.20
N GLU A 202 -43.16 -2.89 11.72
CA GLU A 202 -44.44 -3.47 11.30
C GLU A 202 -45.20 -4.03 12.50
N GLY A 203 -46.15 -3.24 13.01
CA GLY A 203 -46.96 -3.64 14.14
C GLY A 203 -48.06 -2.65 14.49
N CYS A 204 -48.86 -2.21 13.51
CA CYS A 204 -50.11 -1.52 13.80
C CYS A 204 -51.24 -2.07 12.93
N CYS A 205 -52.10 -2.88 13.56
CA CYS A 205 -53.56 -2.69 13.59
C CYS A 205 -54.20 -3.89 14.28
N SER A 206 -54.83 -3.67 15.45
CA SER A 206 -56.19 -4.17 15.74
C SER A 206 -56.72 -3.59 17.05
N ASP A 207 -57.92 -3.03 16.94
CA ASP A 207 -58.80 -2.47 17.96
C ASP A 207 -59.34 -3.51 18.96
N GLY A 208 -59.20 -3.21 20.27
CA GLY A 208 -60.07 -3.48 21.44
C GLY A 208 -60.66 -4.88 21.75
N PRO A 209 -61.37 -5.08 22.90
CA PRO A 209 -61.43 -4.30 24.15
C PRO A 209 -61.18 -5.12 25.45
N LYS A 210 -61.10 -4.41 26.60
CA LYS A 210 -60.95 -4.89 28.00
C LYS A 210 -62.07 -5.83 28.49
N PRO A 211 -61.79 -6.67 29.51
CA PRO A 211 -62.47 -6.51 30.82
C PRO A 211 -61.52 -6.71 32.04
N GLU A 212 -61.59 -5.83 33.05
CA GLU A 212 -62.16 -6.03 34.42
C GLU A 212 -61.34 -6.93 35.37
N GLN A 213 -60.63 -6.34 36.35
CA GLN A 213 -60.99 -6.15 37.78
C GLN A 213 -60.67 -7.34 38.71
N SER A 214 -59.77 -7.14 39.68
CA SER A 214 -59.79 -7.68 41.07
C SER A 214 -58.44 -7.36 41.74
N THR A 215 -58.37 -6.31 42.58
CA THR A 215 -58.44 -6.31 44.06
C THR A 215 -57.44 -7.22 44.78
N GLY A 216 -56.46 -6.61 45.48
CA GLY A 216 -55.52 -7.31 46.35
C GLY A 216 -54.62 -6.36 47.14
N ARG A 217 -54.95 -6.15 48.41
CA ARG A 217 -54.48 -5.10 49.33
C ARG A 217 -53.25 -5.56 50.15
N ARG A 218 -52.50 -4.57 50.71
CA ARG A 218 -51.63 -4.61 51.93
C ARG A 218 -50.27 -5.32 51.81
N ASN A 219 -49.19 -4.95 52.50
CA ASN A 219 -48.77 -3.77 53.28
C ASN A 219 -47.31 -4.03 53.72
N ARG A 220 -46.50 -2.97 53.79
CA ARG A 220 -45.47 -2.66 54.83
C ARG A 220 -44.35 -3.67 55.13
N GLY A 221 -43.11 -3.21 54.96
CA GLY A 221 -41.92 -3.77 55.63
C GLY A 221 -40.59 -3.23 55.13
N GLU A 222 -40.26 -1.99 55.48
CA GLU A 222 -38.86 -1.52 55.63
C GLU A 222 -38.59 -1.38 57.15
N PRO A 223 -37.35 -1.24 57.67
CA PRO A 223 -36.09 -0.92 56.98
C PRO A 223 -34.86 -1.75 57.45
N GLY A 224 -33.74 -1.63 56.72
CA GLY A 224 -32.44 -2.13 57.15
C GLY A 224 -31.28 -1.46 56.41
N HIS A 225 -30.76 -0.38 57.00
CA HIS A 225 -29.54 0.32 56.60
C HIS A 225 -28.31 -0.62 56.53
N VAL A 226 -27.43 -0.40 55.55
CA VAL A 226 -25.99 -0.06 55.78
C VAL A 226 -25.46 0.60 54.51
N ALA A 227 -24.99 1.84 54.67
CA ALA A 227 -24.17 2.56 53.71
C ALA A 227 -22.69 2.27 53.98
N LYS A 228 -21.87 2.18 52.93
CA LYS A 228 -20.46 2.60 52.98
C LYS A 228 -19.90 2.90 51.58
N ASN A 229 -20.07 4.17 51.24
CA ASN A 229 -19.09 5.13 50.75
C ASN A 229 -18.07 4.75 49.65
N SER A 230 -18.18 5.55 48.61
CA SER A 230 -17.27 5.90 47.54
C SER A 230 -15.88 6.42 47.93
N ARG A 231 -14.93 6.14 47.02
CA ARG A 231 -13.82 6.99 46.50
C ARG A 231 -12.70 7.44 47.46
N ARG A 232 -11.46 7.24 46.97
CA ARG A 232 -10.47 8.33 46.84
C ARG A 232 -9.44 8.04 45.73
N ARG A 233 -9.32 9.01 44.82
CA ARG A 233 -8.05 9.36 44.15
C ARG A 233 -7.11 9.98 45.19
N VAL A 234 -5.81 9.74 45.07
CA VAL A 234 -4.74 10.71 44.73
C VAL A 234 -3.64 9.89 44.05
#